data_AF-A0A3M1EIT2-F1
#
_entry.id   AF-A0A3M1EIT2-F1
#
_cell.length_a   1.000
_cell.length_b   1.000
_cell.length_c   1.000
_cell.angle_alpha   90.00
_cell.angle_beta   90.00
_cell.angle_gamma   90.00
#
_symmetry.space_group_name_H-M   'P 1'
#
loop_
_entity.id
_entity.type
_entity.pdbx_description
1 polymer ?
#
loop_
_entity_poly.entity_id
_entity_poly.type
_entity_poly.pdbx_seq_one_letter_code
_entity_poly.pdbx_strand_id
1 'polypeptide(L)'
;MSLPNVEFATVQWARKQNAALSPFLALPPEEMAKMGRLLSALSQLKAEGHTPTPSQLTILLQHLHTQQLEWLRGEKGGLMVRFRGGGFEFEEFLIRQDGRVPNHKYTSKRAE
;
A
#
# COMPACT_ATOMS: atom_id res chain seq x y z
N MET A 1 -17.19 19.97 -38.57
CA MET A 1 -17.31 19.09 -37.40
C MET A 1 -16.29 19.52 -36.37
N SER A 2 -16.69 20.32 -35.39
CA SER A 2 -15.78 20.75 -34.33
C SER A 2 -15.64 19.62 -33.32
N LEU A 3 -14.42 19.15 -33.10
CA LEU A 3 -14.11 18.18 -32.04
C LEU A 3 -14.62 18.74 -30.69
N PRO A 4 -15.22 17.91 -29.82
CA PRO A 4 -15.64 18.36 -28.51
C PRO A 4 -14.42 18.95 -27.79
N ASN A 5 -14.59 20.18 -27.32
CA ASN A 5 -13.58 20.94 -26.61
C ASN A 5 -13.30 20.20 -25.29
N VAL A 6 -12.38 19.24 -25.30
CA VAL A 6 -11.98 18.50 -24.09
C VAL A 6 -11.50 19.54 -23.10
N GLU A 7 -12.22 19.69 -21.99
CA GLU A 7 -11.92 20.69 -20.99
C GLU A 7 -10.46 20.58 -20.56
N PHE A 8 -9.74 21.70 -20.52
CA PHE A 8 -8.31 21.73 -20.16
C PHE A 8 -8.04 20.99 -18.84
N ALA A 9 -8.98 21.05 -17.88
CA ALA A 9 -8.93 20.31 -16.63
C ALA A 9 -8.86 18.79 -16.83
N THR A 10 -9.64 18.24 -17.76
CA THR A 10 -9.65 16.82 -18.13
C THR A 10 -8.31 16.39 -18.73
N VAL A 11 -7.73 17.23 -19.60
CA VAL A 11 -6.40 16.96 -20.18
C VAL A 11 -5.32 16.98 -19.10
N GLN A 12 -5.35 17.97 -18.20
CA GLN A 12 -4.40 18.07 -17.10
C GLN A 12 -4.52 16.91 -16.12
N TRP A 13 -5.75 16.49 -15.82
CA TRP A 13 -6.01 15.30 -15.01
C TRP A 13 -5.45 14.04 -15.68
N ALA A 14 -5.74 13.82 -16.96
CA ALA A 14 -5.26 12.67 -17.71
C ALA A 14 -3.72 12.60 -17.75
N ARG A 15 -3.05 13.75 -17.94
CA ARG A 15 -1.58 13.83 -17.89
C ARG A 15 -1.03 13.45 -16.52
N LYS A 16 -1.66 13.91 -15.43
CA LYS A 16 -1.28 13.54 -14.07
C LYS A 16 -1.45 12.04 -13.83
N GLN A 17 -2.56 11.45 -14.28
CA GLN A 17 -2.76 10.00 -14.17
C GLN A 17 -1.72 9.23 -14.98
N ASN A 18 -1.44 9.64 -16.21
CA ASN A 18 -0.43 8.97 -17.04
C ASN A 18 0.96 9.00 -16.38
N ALA A 19 1.36 10.15 -15.82
CA ALA A 19 2.62 10.28 -15.09
C ALA A 19 2.66 9.41 -13.82
N ALA A 20 1.54 9.30 -13.10
CA ALA A 20 1.43 8.44 -11.92
C ALA A 20 1.40 6.94 -12.27
N LEU A 21 0.86 6.57 -13.44
CA LEU A 21 0.72 5.18 -13.87
C LEU A 21 1.97 4.63 -14.56
N SER A 22 2.77 5.49 -15.18
CA SER A 22 3.98 5.11 -15.93
C SER A 22 4.95 4.22 -15.15
N PRO A 23 5.23 4.46 -13.84
CA PRO A 23 6.09 3.58 -13.05
C PRO A 23 5.55 2.16 -12.90
N PHE A 24 4.22 1.98 -12.87
CA PHE A 24 3.61 0.65 -12.71
C PHE A 24 3.67 -0.18 -13.99
N LEU A 25 3.71 0.45 -15.17
CA LEU A 25 3.78 -0.26 -16.45
C LEU A 25 5.10 -1.02 -16.64
N ALA A 26 6.16 -0.61 -15.94
CA ALA A 26 7.46 -1.26 -15.97
C ALA A 26 7.63 -2.37 -14.91
N LEU A 27 6.64 -2.56 -14.03
CA LEU A 27 6.73 -3.55 -12.95
C LEU A 27 6.42 -4.97 -13.49
N PRO A 28 7.14 -5.99 -12.97
CA PRO A 28 6.75 -7.38 -13.17
C PRO A 28 5.30 -7.63 -12.67
N PRO A 29 4.59 -8.62 -13.24
CA PRO A 29 3.21 -8.93 -12.84
C PRO A 29 3.01 -9.15 -11.34
N GLU A 30 3.98 -9.77 -10.67
CA GLU A 30 3.93 -10.02 -9.22
C GLU A 30 4.02 -8.73 -8.40
N GLU A 31 4.90 -7.81 -8.79
CA GLU A 31 5.05 -6.50 -8.15
C GLU A 31 3.83 -5.61 -8.41
N MET A 32 3.25 -5.70 -9.62
CA MET A 32 1.97 -5.04 -9.93
C MET A 32 0.83 -5.59 -9.06
N ALA A 33 0.78 -6.90 -8.84
CA ALA A 33 -0.23 -7.52 -7.97
C ALA A 33 -0.08 -7.07 -6.51
N LYS A 34 1.16 -7.01 -5.99
CA LYS A 34 1.46 -6.47 -4.64
C LYS A 34 0.98 -5.03 -4.51
N MET A 35 1.26 -4.20 -5.50
CA MET A 35 0.82 -2.81 -5.52
C MET A 35 -0.71 -2.68 -5.58
N GLY A 36 -1.38 -3.49 -6.40
CA GLY A 36 -2.83 -3.54 -6.47
C GLY A 36 -3.47 -3.86 -5.12
N ARG A 37 -2.91 -4.83 -4.38
CA ARG A 37 -3.34 -5.14 -3.00
C ARG A 37 -3.10 -3.99 -2.04
N LEU A 38 -1.94 -3.32 -2.10
CA LEU A 38 -1.67 -2.13 -1.29
C LEU A 38 -2.71 -1.04 -1.55
N LEU A 39 -2.94 -0.69 -2.82
CA LEU A 39 -3.89 0.37 -3.18
C LEU A 39 -5.32 0.02 -2.73
N SER A 40 -5.73 -1.24 -2.85
CA SER A 40 -7.01 -1.73 -2.33
C SER A 40 -7.10 -1.57 -0.82
N ALA A 41 -6.07 -1.99 -0.07
CA ALA A 41 -6.03 -1.84 1.39
C ALA A 41 -6.02 -0.38 1.85
N LEU A 42 -5.30 0.50 1.14
CA LEU A 42 -5.29 1.94 1.41
C LEU A 42 -6.66 2.59 1.13
N SER A 43 -7.36 2.15 0.08
CA SER A 43 -8.72 2.60 -0.22
C SER A 43 -9.68 2.21 0.89
N GLN A 44 -9.60 0.97 1.37
CA GLN A 44 -10.42 0.47 2.48
C GLN A 44 -10.14 1.26 3.77
N LEU A 45 -8.85 1.44 4.12
CA LEU A 45 -8.44 2.23 5.27
C LEU A 45 -8.97 3.67 5.21
N LYS A 46 -8.93 4.30 4.03
CA LYS A 46 -9.47 5.64 3.82
C LYS A 46 -10.98 5.68 4.03
N ALA A 47 -11.72 4.66 3.57
CA ALA A 47 -13.16 4.54 3.80
C ALA A 47 -13.50 4.39 5.30
N GLU A 48 -12.61 3.78 6.08
CA GLU A 48 -12.70 3.68 7.55
C GLU A 48 -12.29 4.97 8.29
N GLY A 49 -11.94 6.04 7.56
CA GLY A 49 -11.57 7.34 8.15
C GLY A 49 -10.11 7.44 8.60
N HIS A 50 -9.27 6.49 8.22
CA HIS A 50 -7.86 6.47 8.56
C HIS A 50 -6.99 6.87 7.36
N THR A 51 -6.00 7.73 7.60
CA THR A 51 -5.02 8.13 6.58
C THR A 51 -3.61 7.84 7.12
N PRO A 52 -2.79 7.05 6.41
CA PRO A 52 -1.46 6.71 6.88
C PRO A 52 -0.53 7.90 6.74
N THR A 53 0.40 8.05 7.69
CA THR A 53 1.44 9.07 7.62
C THR A 53 2.49 8.70 6.55
N PRO A 54 3.28 9.66 6.05
CA PRO A 54 4.38 9.37 5.14
C PRO A 54 5.34 8.30 5.69
N SER A 55 5.68 8.37 6.99
CA SER A 55 6.53 7.37 7.65
C SER A 55 5.92 5.97 7.64
N GLN A 56 4.61 5.86 7.89
CA GLN A 56 3.89 4.59 7.83
C GLN A 56 3.89 4.00 6.41
N LEU A 57 3.68 4.85 5.40
CA LEU A 57 3.74 4.44 3.99
C LEU A 57 5.13 3.95 3.59
N THR A 58 6.20 4.61 4.03
CA THR A 58 7.57 4.15 3.75
C THR A 58 7.83 2.75 4.29
N ILE A 59 7.39 2.46 5.51
CA ILE A 59 7.59 1.14 6.14
C ILE A 59 6.78 0.05 5.45
N LEU A 60 5.53 0.36 5.06
CA LEU A 60 4.71 -0.54 4.26
C LEU A 60 5.38 -0.92 2.93
N LEU A 61 5.91 0.08 2.21
CA LEU A 61 6.58 -0.14 0.93
C LEU A 61 7.86 -0.96 1.08
N GLN A 62 8.62 -0.76 2.16
CA GLN A 62 9.81 -1.57 2.45
C GLN A 62 9.47 -3.06 2.65
N HIS A 63 8.38 -3.38 3.36
CA HIS A 63 7.97 -4.77 3.60
C HIS A 63 7.34 -5.42 2.36
N LEU A 64 6.61 -4.66 1.54
CA LEU A 64 6.06 -5.15 0.27
C LEU A 64 7.13 -5.66 -0.70
N HIS A 65 8.36 -5.17 -0.61
CA HIS A 65 9.43 -5.67 -1.47
C HIS A 65 9.68 -7.17 -1.28
N THR A 66 9.62 -7.66 -0.04
CA THR A 66 9.95 -9.06 0.31
C THR A 66 8.73 -9.90 0.69
N GLN A 67 7.58 -9.27 0.93
CA GLN A 67 6.38 -9.93 1.44
C GLN A 67 5.12 -9.49 0.67
N GLN A 68 3.99 -10.15 0.94
CA GLN A 68 2.67 -9.79 0.43
C GLN A 68 1.82 -9.21 1.55
N LEU A 69 1.24 -8.03 1.35
CA LEU A 69 0.26 -7.48 2.27
C LEU A 69 -1.02 -8.33 2.25
N GLU A 70 -1.47 -8.76 3.42
CA GLU A 70 -2.76 -9.45 3.60
C GLU A 70 -3.87 -8.47 3.98
N TRP A 71 -3.62 -7.61 4.97
CA TRP A 71 -4.57 -6.59 5.38
C TRP A 71 -3.90 -5.43 6.12
N LEU A 72 -4.66 -4.35 6.26
CA LEU A 72 -4.26 -3.10 6.88
C LEU A 72 -5.46 -2.55 7.68
N ARG A 73 -5.25 -2.15 8.94
CA ARG A 73 -6.31 -1.62 9.80
C ARG A 73 -5.81 -0.44 10.63
N GLY A 74 -6.64 0.58 10.79
CA GLY A 74 -6.39 1.66 11.74
C GLY A 74 -6.56 1.19 13.18
N GLU A 75 -5.59 1.47 14.04
CA GLU A 75 -5.63 1.09 15.46
C GLU A 75 -5.26 2.27 16.36
N LYS A 76 -5.59 2.19 17.66
CA LYS A 76 -5.21 3.22 18.61
C LYS A 76 -3.68 3.35 18.69
N GLY A 77 -3.16 4.46 18.17
CA GLY A 77 -1.74 4.77 18.18
C GLY A 77 -0.95 4.38 16.92
N GLY A 78 -1.62 3.86 15.87
CA GLY A 78 -0.93 3.54 14.62
C GLY A 78 -1.77 2.79 13.59
N LEU A 79 -1.05 2.02 12.76
CA LEU A 79 -1.58 1.22 11.67
C LEU A 79 -1.17 -0.22 11.92
N MET A 80 -2.13 -1.10 12.16
CA MET A 80 -1.86 -2.53 12.28
C MET A 80 -1.81 -3.15 10.89
N VAL A 81 -0.79 -3.97 10.65
CA VAL A 81 -0.51 -4.53 9.33
C VAL A 81 -0.17 -6.00 9.46
N ARG A 82 -0.60 -6.79 8.47
CA ARG A 82 -0.21 -8.19 8.34
C ARG A 82 0.38 -8.46 6.96
N PHE A 83 1.56 -9.06 6.97
CA PHE A 83 2.28 -9.52 5.80
C PHE A 83 2.38 -11.05 5.79
N ARG A 84 2.47 -11.64 4.60
CA ARG A 84 2.73 -13.05 4.36
C ARG A 84 3.98 -13.23 3.50
N GLY A 85 4.79 -14.24 3.80
CA GLY A 85 6.02 -14.55 3.07
C GLY A 85 7.28 -14.14 3.83
N GLY A 86 8.42 -14.09 3.14
CA GLY A 86 9.71 -13.75 3.77
C GLY A 86 10.21 -14.77 4.80
N GLY A 87 9.84 -16.05 4.67
CA GLY A 87 10.25 -17.13 5.60
C GLY A 87 9.30 -17.37 6.78
N PHE A 88 8.23 -16.58 6.91
CA PHE A 88 7.19 -16.75 7.92
C PHE A 88 5.85 -17.13 7.27
N GLU A 89 4.95 -17.74 8.05
CA GLU A 89 3.57 -17.96 7.61
C GLU A 89 2.81 -16.63 7.54
N PHE A 90 2.93 -15.81 8.59
CA PHE A 90 2.58 -14.40 8.58
C PHE A 90 3.46 -13.61 9.54
N GLU A 91 3.50 -12.29 9.34
CA GLU A 91 4.13 -11.30 10.20
C GLU A 91 3.13 -10.17 10.45
N GLU A 92 2.81 -9.92 11.72
CA GLU A 92 1.88 -8.88 12.12
C GLU A 92 2.55 -7.92 13.11
N PHE A 93 2.39 -6.61 12.87
CA PHE A 93 2.94 -5.56 13.73
C PHE A 93 2.19 -4.24 13.60
N LEU A 94 2.38 -3.37 14.59
CA LEU A 94 1.82 -2.02 14.63
C LEU A 94 2.85 -1.00 14.11
N ILE A 95 2.51 -0.21 13.10
CA ILE A 95 3.33 0.93 12.67
C ILE A 95 2.77 2.20 13.34
N ARG A 96 3.51 2.78 14.28
CA ARG A 96 3.10 4.03 14.93
C ARG A 96 3.13 5.21 13.96
N GLN A 97 2.49 6.32 14.34
CA GLN A 97 2.44 7.52 13.50
C GLN A 97 3.83 8.09 13.15
N ASP A 98 4.79 7.93 14.05
CA ASP A 98 6.20 8.34 13.89
C ASP A 98 7.04 7.35 13.07
N GLY A 99 6.45 6.24 12.62
CA GLY A 99 7.16 5.17 11.90
C GLY A 99 7.91 4.19 12.81
N ARG A 100 7.75 4.24 14.13
CA ARG A 100 8.31 3.18 14.98
C ARG A 100 7.43 1.93 14.92
N VAL A 101 8.08 0.77 14.78
CA VAL A 101 7.46 -0.54 14.92
C VAL A 101 7.86 -1.11 16.29
N PRO A 102 7.00 -1.05 17.31
CA PRO A 102 7.31 -1.66 18.60
C PRO A 102 7.35 -3.19 18.44
N ASN A 103 8.12 -3.85 19.31
CA ASN A 103 8.43 -5.30 19.25
C ASN A 103 7.23 -6.27 19.35
N HIS A 104 5.98 -5.83 19.18
CA HIS A 104 4.83 -6.71 18.98
C HIS A 104 4.86 -7.30 17.57
N LYS A 105 5.82 -8.20 17.32
CA LYS A 105 5.92 -8.98 16.09
C LYS A 105 5.32 -10.36 16.36
N TYR A 106 4.06 -10.57 15.97
CA TYR A 106 3.50 -11.92 15.96
C TYR A 106 3.93 -12.59 14.65
N THR A 107 4.85 -13.54 14.76
CA THR A 107 5.27 -14.40 13.65
C THR A 107 4.96 -15.85 13.99
N SER A 108 4.10 -16.51 13.21
CA SER A 108 4.12 -17.98 13.18
C SER A 108 5.13 -18.43 12.12
N LYS A 109 6.06 -19.28 12.54
CA LYS A 109 6.88 -20.02 11.57
C LYS A 109 5.99 -21.06 10.91
N ARG A 110 6.14 -21.28 9.60
CA ARG A 110 5.50 -22.43 8.95
C ARG A 110 5.93 -23.69 9.71
N ALA A 111 4.96 -24.49 10.15
CA ALA A 111 5.26 -25.84 10.59
C ALA A 111 5.83 -26.59 9.37
N GLU A 112 7.07 -27.06 9.48
CA GLU A 112 7.68 -28.00 8.53
C GLU A 112 6.99 -29.37 8.61
#